data_AF-A0A660W896-F1
#
_entry.id   AF-A0A660W896-F1
#
_cell.length_a   1.000
_cell.length_b   1.000
_cell.length_c   1.000
_cell.angle_alpha   90.00
_cell.angle_beta   90.00
_cell.angle_gamma   90.00
#
_symmetry.space_group_name_H-M   'P 1'
#
loop_
_entity.id
_entity.type
_entity.pdbx_description
1 polymer ?
#
loop_
_entity_poly.entity_id
_entity_poly.type
_entity_poly.pdbx_seq_one_letter_code
_entity_poly.pdbx_strand_id
1 'polypeptide(L)'
;MISNPIIRKEVLSALRTKKAYLIQGLFLLVTVALVLLLWPEEGLQDIGGQQARRILSILSLGELMLIILFAPAFTAAALTSEAEHNTLESLFFTALKPSEIVFGKIVGALAFLIILVLSGLPALAMTFPLGGVSAMDILAATSILLLSAIYLGMIGFLVSTLAHRSYRAIIITYAVLLVVCFVAAAPAWPVSRNILKYQGEIGQAVLHVIASLSPLEAMLSLVWPDSAYAQGSANMPPFWALFVPMSLALTCVMAGYCRYRLRRPPAPPKHRAKAHLIDRGVSARSFFFIIDPRRRKRPISWWQNPVLVKEFRTRPMLQGQWLMRVVGLCLIASVGLMFLVSISVSAFVAESAGMISNMATSVAAMMVVLVVMTGPAISAGTICADRETGVWDLMRATPLPSWRIVSGKFQASIIPLALLALATLPALLILLFFNMELWPNILRVCYVIGMTIMFVATAGTFFSSFFSRTSTATAWTYALVVSLSMLTLLVLLAEDLFSRRFIEAVFLVNPVVAAMDAAGSGAVQKYASLNSHLKIMGLATATMFVVSVARVFQLRRAS
;
A
#
# COMPACT_ATOMS: atom_id res chain seq x y z
N MET A 1 31.60 17.46 4.07
CA MET A 1 30.32 16.71 4.03
C MET A 1 29.80 16.49 2.61
N ILE A 2 29.87 17.47 1.69
CA ILE A 2 29.55 17.29 0.24
C ILE A 2 30.61 16.43 -0.50
N SER A 3 31.78 16.23 0.11
CA SER A 3 32.86 15.37 -0.39
C SER A 3 32.62 13.86 -0.26
N ASN A 4 31.47 13.42 0.29
CA ASN A 4 31.20 12.00 0.44
C ASN A 4 31.03 11.34 -0.96
N PRO A 5 31.92 10.41 -1.35
CA PRO A 5 31.90 9.81 -2.68
C PRO A 5 30.63 8.99 -2.95
N ILE A 6 30.00 8.46 -1.90
CA ILE A 6 28.74 7.71 -2.00
C ILE A 6 27.62 8.63 -2.47
N ILE A 7 27.48 9.82 -1.87
CA ILE A 7 26.42 10.78 -2.25
C ILE A 7 26.56 11.13 -3.73
N ARG A 8 27.77 11.49 -4.16
CA ARG A 8 28.03 11.85 -5.56
C ARG A 8 27.69 10.71 -6.51
N LYS A 9 28.11 9.48 -6.19
CA LYS A 9 27.82 8.29 -7.00
C LYS A 9 26.31 8.02 -7.09
N GLU A 10 25.62 7.98 -5.95
CA GLU A 10 24.20 7.61 -5.87
C GLU A 10 23.31 8.68 -6.50
N VAL A 11 23.51 9.95 -6.20
CA VAL A 11 22.73 11.06 -6.77
C VAL A 11 22.91 11.12 -8.29
N LEU A 12 24.15 11.00 -8.78
CA LEU A 12 24.41 10.99 -10.23
C LEU A 12 23.82 9.75 -10.90
N SER A 13 23.89 8.57 -10.26
CA SER A 13 23.32 7.32 -10.79
C SER A 13 21.79 7.40 -10.87
N ALA A 14 21.14 7.90 -9.81
CA ALA A 14 19.70 8.09 -9.75
C ALA A 14 19.22 9.08 -10.81
N LEU A 15 19.91 10.23 -10.95
CA LEU A 15 19.48 11.30 -11.85
C LEU A 15 19.87 11.07 -13.31
N ARG A 16 20.94 10.34 -13.64
CA ARG A 16 21.37 10.12 -15.04
C ARG A 16 20.54 9.09 -15.79
N THR A 17 19.65 8.37 -15.12
CA THR A 17 18.85 7.33 -15.79
C THR A 17 17.74 7.98 -16.61
N LYS A 18 17.64 7.70 -17.91
CA LYS A 18 16.57 8.22 -18.81
C LYS A 18 15.16 8.05 -18.23
N LYS A 19 14.95 6.97 -17.46
CA LYS A 19 13.70 6.67 -16.75
C LYS A 19 13.36 7.71 -15.68
N ALA A 20 14.35 8.17 -14.90
CA ALA A 20 14.13 9.16 -13.85
C ALA A 20 13.69 10.50 -14.45
N TYR A 21 14.34 10.96 -15.52
CA TYR A 21 13.90 12.14 -16.28
C TYR A 21 12.49 11.99 -16.84
N LEU A 22 12.16 10.82 -17.40
CA LEU A 22 10.82 10.59 -17.95
C LEU A 22 9.73 10.58 -16.87
N ILE A 23 9.98 9.95 -15.71
CA ILE A 23 9.03 9.95 -14.59
C ILE A 23 8.86 11.37 -14.04
N GLN A 24 9.95 12.12 -13.88
CA GLN A 24 9.92 13.50 -13.41
C GLN A 24 9.20 14.45 -14.39
N GLY A 25 9.46 14.28 -15.69
CA GLY A 25 8.79 15.04 -16.74
C GLY A 25 7.29 14.72 -16.82
N LEU A 26 6.93 13.44 -16.65
CA LEU A 26 5.53 13.02 -16.56
C LEU A 26 4.85 13.61 -15.32
N PHE A 27 5.52 13.59 -14.16
CA PHE A 27 5.01 14.23 -12.94
C PHE A 27 4.72 15.71 -13.18
N LEU A 28 5.69 16.46 -13.69
CA LEU A 28 5.51 17.88 -14.00
C LEU A 28 4.36 18.12 -14.99
N LEU A 29 4.27 17.31 -16.05
CA LEU A 29 3.19 17.43 -17.03
C LEU A 29 1.82 17.19 -16.37
N VAL A 30 1.70 16.15 -15.54
CA VAL A 30 0.47 15.85 -14.80
C VAL A 30 0.12 16.97 -13.83
N THR A 31 1.09 17.49 -13.07
CA THR A 31 0.84 18.57 -12.11
C THR A 31 0.43 19.86 -12.82
N VAL A 32 1.07 20.21 -13.94
CA VAL A 32 0.67 21.36 -14.78
C VAL A 32 -0.72 21.15 -15.37
N ALA A 33 -1.01 19.97 -15.92
CA ALA A 33 -2.32 19.65 -16.46
C ALA A 33 -3.41 19.73 -15.38
N LEU A 34 -3.13 19.24 -14.17
CA LEU A 34 -4.04 19.35 -13.03
C LEU A 34 -4.29 20.82 -12.67
N VAL A 35 -3.24 21.63 -12.53
CA VAL A 35 -3.39 23.06 -12.24
C VAL A 35 -4.23 23.76 -13.31
N LEU A 36 -3.99 23.47 -14.59
CA LEU A 36 -4.77 24.05 -15.69
C LEU A 36 -6.24 23.60 -15.70
N LEU A 37 -6.50 22.33 -15.39
CA LEU A 37 -7.87 21.78 -15.31
C LEU A 37 -8.64 22.30 -14.08
N LEU A 38 -7.93 22.58 -12.99
CA LEU A 38 -8.49 23.03 -11.72
C LEU A 38 -8.59 24.56 -11.64
N TRP A 39 -8.04 25.28 -12.61
CA TRP A 39 -8.01 26.74 -12.59
C TRP A 39 -9.43 27.30 -12.74
N PRO A 40 -9.88 28.19 -11.85
CA PRO A 40 -11.25 28.69 -11.87
C PRO A 40 -11.55 29.49 -13.14
N GLU A 41 -12.65 29.16 -13.83
CA GLU A 41 -13.14 29.89 -15.00
C GLU A 41 -13.79 31.24 -14.63
N GLU A 42 -14.37 31.35 -13.43
CA GLU A 42 -15.10 32.54 -12.95
C GLU A 42 -14.19 33.65 -12.36
N GLY A 43 -12.86 33.43 -12.30
CA GLY A 43 -11.89 34.42 -11.82
C GLY A 43 -11.75 34.52 -10.29
N LEU A 44 -11.02 35.55 -9.83
CA LEU A 44 -10.53 35.76 -8.44
C LEU A 44 -11.62 36.08 -7.39
N GLN A 45 -12.90 35.80 -7.64
CA GLN A 45 -14.02 36.32 -6.84
C GLN A 45 -14.50 35.42 -5.68
N ASP A 46 -13.73 34.39 -5.29
CA ASP A 46 -14.07 33.58 -4.11
C ASP A 46 -13.71 34.32 -2.81
N ILE A 47 -14.69 35.04 -2.24
CA ILE A 47 -14.58 35.77 -0.96
C ILE A 47 -14.25 34.80 0.21
N GLY A 48 -14.59 33.51 0.06
CA GLY A 48 -14.36 32.48 1.09
C GLY A 48 -13.00 31.76 0.97
N GLY A 49 -12.28 31.92 -0.13
CA GLY A 49 -10.99 31.27 -0.36
C GLY A 49 -11.03 29.73 -0.30
N GLN A 50 -12.22 29.13 -0.35
CA GLN A 50 -12.42 27.70 -0.20
C GLN A 50 -11.90 26.96 -1.43
N GLN A 51 -12.02 27.57 -2.61
CA GLN A 51 -11.55 26.97 -3.85
C GLN A 51 -10.03 26.84 -3.89
N ALA A 52 -9.30 27.87 -3.47
CA ALA A 52 -7.84 27.82 -3.36
C ALA A 52 -7.36 26.73 -2.38
N ARG A 53 -8.02 26.61 -1.22
CA ARG A 53 -7.74 25.54 -0.25
C ARG A 53 -8.03 24.15 -0.80
N ARG A 54 -9.10 23.98 -1.58
CA ARG A 54 -9.39 22.71 -2.26
C ARG A 54 -8.31 22.37 -3.29
N ILE A 55 -7.87 23.32 -4.11
CA ILE A 55 -6.78 23.08 -5.08
C ILE A 55 -5.49 22.72 -4.34
N LEU A 56 -5.15 23.44 -3.25
CA LEU A 56 -4.02 23.12 -2.38
C LEU A 56 -4.15 21.70 -1.81
N SER A 57 -5.36 21.28 -1.42
CA SER A 57 -5.63 19.93 -0.91
C SER A 57 -5.31 18.85 -1.92
N ILE A 58 -5.75 19.04 -3.16
CA ILE A 58 -5.60 18.08 -4.25
C ILE A 58 -4.13 17.92 -4.60
N LEU A 59 -3.42 19.04 -4.76
CA LEU A 59 -2.01 19.03 -5.12
C LEU A 59 -1.15 18.45 -3.99
N SER A 60 -1.38 18.86 -2.75
CA SER A 60 -0.56 18.45 -1.61
C SER A 60 -0.80 16.98 -1.22
N LEU A 61 -2.05 16.50 -1.23
CA LEU A 61 -2.38 15.08 -1.01
C LEU A 61 -1.93 14.22 -2.19
N GLY A 62 -2.02 14.73 -3.42
CA GLY A 62 -1.55 14.03 -4.62
C GLY A 62 -0.05 13.79 -4.57
N GLU A 63 0.70 14.81 -4.19
CA GLU A 63 2.15 14.73 -3.99
C GLU A 63 2.50 13.78 -2.83
N LEU A 64 1.78 13.86 -1.70
CA LEU A 64 1.97 12.93 -0.58
C LEU A 64 1.74 11.47 -0.99
N MET A 65 0.70 11.19 -1.79
CA MET A 65 0.42 9.85 -2.31
C MET A 65 1.55 9.33 -3.20
N LEU A 66 2.14 10.19 -4.02
CA LEU A 66 3.31 9.83 -4.83
C LEU A 66 4.54 9.55 -3.95
N ILE A 67 4.75 10.30 -2.87
CA ILE A 67 5.82 10.02 -1.91
C ILE A 67 5.59 8.65 -1.26
N ILE A 68 4.39 8.35 -0.77
CA ILE A 68 4.06 7.06 -0.16
C ILE A 68 4.31 5.91 -1.14
N LEU A 69 3.99 6.12 -2.43
CA LEU A 69 4.17 5.12 -3.48
C LEU A 69 5.65 4.92 -3.85
N PHE A 70 6.41 5.99 -4.03
CA PHE A 70 7.79 5.92 -4.53
C PHE A 70 8.83 5.72 -3.43
N ALA A 71 8.59 6.17 -2.19
CA ALA A 71 9.59 6.11 -1.14
C ALA A 71 10.12 4.67 -0.90
N PRO A 72 9.28 3.64 -0.72
CA PRO A 72 9.76 2.27 -0.54
C PRO A 72 10.52 1.72 -1.73
N ALA A 73 10.13 2.10 -2.95
CA ALA A 73 10.74 1.59 -4.17
C ALA A 73 12.23 1.95 -4.26
N PHE A 74 12.61 3.13 -3.76
CA PHE A 74 13.99 3.60 -3.76
C PHE A 74 14.74 3.29 -2.45
N THR A 75 14.10 3.42 -1.29
CA THR A 75 14.80 3.28 0.00
C THR A 75 14.90 1.83 0.49
N ALA A 76 13.90 0.99 0.21
CA ALA A 76 13.90 -0.42 0.66
C ALA A 76 14.92 -1.29 -0.11
N ALA A 77 15.33 -0.85 -1.30
CA ALA A 77 16.33 -1.51 -2.12
C ALA A 77 17.76 -0.98 -1.89
N ALA A 78 17.94 0.07 -1.08
CA ALA A 78 19.19 0.83 -1.03
C ALA A 78 20.41 0.01 -0.55
N LEU A 79 20.23 -0.88 0.42
CA LEU A 79 21.28 -1.79 0.91
C LEU A 79 21.10 -3.22 0.40
N THR A 80 19.86 -3.67 0.21
CA THR A 80 19.57 -5.03 -0.25
C THR A 80 20.02 -5.28 -1.68
N SER A 81 19.98 -4.27 -2.55
CA SER A 81 20.52 -4.38 -3.90
C SER A 81 22.04 -4.59 -3.91
N GLU A 82 22.78 -3.92 -3.02
CA GLU A 82 24.23 -4.14 -2.88
C GLU A 82 24.56 -5.50 -2.29
N ALA A 83 23.74 -5.96 -1.34
CA ALA A 83 23.84 -7.30 -0.79
C ALA A 83 23.62 -8.37 -1.87
N GLU A 84 22.65 -8.16 -2.76
CA GLU A 84 22.37 -9.08 -3.87
C GLU A 84 23.46 -9.08 -4.95
N HIS A 85 24.14 -7.95 -5.13
CA HIS A 85 25.26 -7.81 -6.06
C HIS A 85 26.62 -8.14 -5.44
N ASN A 86 26.67 -8.65 -4.21
CA ASN A 86 27.91 -8.95 -3.46
C ASN A 86 28.88 -7.74 -3.34
N THR A 87 28.34 -6.52 -3.41
CA THR A 87 29.14 -5.28 -3.29
C THR A 87 29.12 -4.72 -1.88
N LEU A 88 28.19 -5.19 -1.05
CA LEU A 88 28.06 -4.76 0.34
C LEU A 88 29.31 -5.13 1.17
N GLU A 89 29.93 -6.30 0.94
CA GLU A 89 31.19 -6.67 1.60
C GLU A 89 32.33 -5.74 1.22
N SER A 90 32.45 -5.42 -0.08
CA SER A 90 33.43 -4.44 -0.58
C SER A 90 33.23 -3.06 0.06
N LEU A 91 31.99 -2.63 0.27
CA LEU A 91 31.68 -1.37 0.94
C LEU A 91 32.18 -1.35 2.39
N PHE A 92 32.10 -2.46 3.11
CA PHE A 92 32.61 -2.58 4.48
C PHE A 92 34.14 -2.57 4.59
N PHE A 93 34.85 -2.92 3.52
CA PHE A 93 36.32 -2.82 3.48
C PHE A 93 36.83 -1.42 3.14
N THR A 94 35.95 -0.48 2.78
CA THR A 94 36.35 0.91 2.51
C THR A 94 36.66 1.67 3.79
N ALA A 95 37.48 2.72 3.70
CA ALA A 95 37.85 3.59 4.83
C ALA A 95 36.72 4.53 5.31
N LEU A 96 35.45 4.26 4.95
CA LEU A 96 34.31 5.09 5.26
C LEU A 96 33.71 4.74 6.62
N LYS A 97 33.30 5.76 7.38
CA LYS A 97 32.64 5.55 8.66
C LYS A 97 31.21 5.02 8.44
N PRO A 98 30.66 4.16 9.32
CA PRO A 98 29.27 3.70 9.19
C PRO A 98 28.24 4.82 9.08
N SER A 99 28.48 5.99 9.71
CA SER A 99 27.62 7.17 9.57
C SER A 99 27.66 7.80 8.18
N GLU A 100 28.82 7.78 7.52
CA GLU A 100 28.97 8.30 6.15
C GLU A 100 28.30 7.38 5.13
N ILE A 101 28.32 6.06 5.39
CA ILE A 101 27.59 5.08 4.58
C ILE A 101 26.08 5.28 4.72
N VAL A 102 25.56 5.30 5.96
CA VAL A 102 24.12 5.48 6.22
C VAL A 102 23.62 6.79 5.61
N PHE A 103 24.27 7.91 5.91
CA PHE A 103 23.89 9.22 5.38
C PHE A 103 23.99 9.27 3.85
N GLY A 104 25.09 8.74 3.29
CA GLY A 104 25.29 8.73 1.84
C GLY A 104 24.21 7.94 1.09
N LYS A 105 23.82 6.79 1.63
CA LYS A 105 22.79 5.94 1.06
C LYS A 105 21.39 6.51 1.18
N ILE A 106 21.05 7.07 2.34
CA ILE A 106 19.72 7.69 2.54
C ILE A 106 19.57 8.91 1.64
N VAL A 107 20.56 9.81 1.60
CA VAL A 107 20.50 11.00 0.74
C VAL A 107 20.42 10.60 -0.73
N GLY A 108 21.19 9.60 -1.17
CA GLY A 108 21.12 9.08 -2.54
C GLY A 108 19.74 8.52 -2.90
N ALA A 109 19.15 7.73 -1.99
CA ALA A 109 17.83 7.14 -2.20
C ALA A 109 16.67 8.17 -2.11
N LEU A 110 16.82 9.21 -1.30
CA LEU A 110 15.84 10.28 -1.13
C LEU A 110 15.96 11.40 -2.18
N ALA A 111 17.09 11.51 -2.89
CA ALA A 111 17.34 12.61 -3.82
C ALA A 111 16.23 12.77 -4.87
N PHE A 112 15.75 11.65 -5.43
CA PHE A 112 14.65 11.67 -6.38
C PHE A 112 13.35 12.20 -5.75
N LEU A 113 13.02 11.79 -4.52
CA LEU A 113 11.83 12.25 -3.81
C LEU A 113 11.91 13.73 -3.43
N ILE A 114 13.09 14.20 -3.01
CA ILE A 114 13.31 15.61 -2.68
C ILE A 114 13.13 16.47 -3.93
N ILE A 115 13.67 16.03 -5.08
CA ILE A 115 13.48 16.73 -6.36
C ILE A 115 12.01 16.69 -6.78
N LEU A 116 11.31 15.57 -6.57
CA LEU A 116 9.87 15.47 -6.80
C LEU A 116 9.12 16.53 -5.98
N VAL A 117 9.35 16.61 -4.66
CA VAL A 117 8.72 17.60 -3.77
C VAL A 117 9.05 19.05 -4.15
N LEU A 118 10.32 19.34 -4.42
CA LEU A 118 10.75 20.69 -4.81
C LEU A 118 10.17 21.10 -6.17
N SER A 119 9.94 20.14 -7.06
CA SER A 119 9.32 20.40 -8.36
C SER A 119 7.80 20.56 -8.31
N GLY A 120 7.13 20.06 -7.26
CA GLY A 120 5.72 20.32 -6.99
C GLY A 120 5.47 21.67 -6.32
N LEU A 121 6.49 22.27 -5.69
CA LEU A 121 6.39 23.57 -5.01
C LEU A 121 5.81 24.69 -5.90
N PRO A 122 6.24 24.89 -7.18
CA PRO A 122 5.65 25.90 -8.04
C PRO A 122 4.14 25.71 -8.26
N ALA A 123 3.68 24.46 -8.32
CA ALA A 123 2.25 24.17 -8.46
C ALA A 123 1.48 24.51 -7.18
N LEU A 124 2.05 24.22 -6.00
CA LEU A 124 1.46 24.65 -4.72
C LEU A 124 1.46 26.19 -4.61
N ALA A 125 2.52 26.85 -5.05
CA ALA A 125 2.64 28.31 -5.03
C ALA A 125 1.59 29.01 -5.93
N MET A 126 1.14 28.37 -7.01
CA MET A 126 0.07 28.90 -7.86
C MET A 126 -1.29 29.04 -7.15
N THR A 127 -1.45 28.46 -5.96
CA THR A 127 -2.67 28.66 -5.15
C THR A 127 -2.67 29.99 -4.39
N PHE A 128 -1.50 30.62 -4.19
CA PHE A 128 -1.37 31.87 -3.45
C PHE A 128 -2.14 33.05 -4.07
N PRO A 129 -2.10 33.28 -5.40
CA PRO A 129 -2.84 34.37 -6.03
C PRO A 129 -4.36 34.25 -5.94
N LEU A 130 -4.89 33.02 -5.76
CA LEU A 130 -6.34 32.77 -5.73
C LEU A 130 -7.03 33.29 -4.47
N GLY A 131 -6.26 33.69 -3.44
CA GLY A 131 -6.80 34.12 -2.15
C GLY A 131 -7.28 32.93 -1.28
N GLY A 132 -7.18 33.05 0.05
CA GLY A 132 -7.63 31.99 0.98
C GLY A 132 -6.56 31.03 1.53
N VAL A 133 -5.36 31.05 0.95
CA VAL A 133 -4.19 30.29 1.40
C VAL A 133 -3.05 31.26 1.74
N SER A 134 -2.48 31.15 2.93
CA SER A 134 -1.34 31.98 3.33
C SER A 134 -0.02 31.40 2.82
N ALA A 135 1.01 32.24 2.70
CA ALA A 135 2.37 31.77 2.38
C ALA A 135 2.89 30.78 3.44
N MET A 136 2.45 30.92 4.69
CA MET A 136 2.80 30.00 5.77
C MET A 136 2.16 28.63 5.58
N ASP A 137 0.94 28.54 5.04
CA ASP A 137 0.28 27.25 4.76
C ASP A 137 1.01 26.47 3.66
N ILE A 138 1.51 27.17 2.64
CA ILE A 138 2.30 26.57 1.54
C ILE A 138 3.65 26.09 2.07
N LEU A 139 4.33 26.90 2.88
CA LEU A 139 5.58 26.51 3.54
C LEU A 139 5.37 25.34 4.51
N ALA A 140 4.27 25.34 5.28
CA ALA A 140 3.91 24.24 6.16
C ALA A 140 3.64 22.96 5.36
N ALA A 141 2.85 23.02 4.27
CA ALA A 141 2.54 21.87 3.44
C ALA A 141 3.81 21.27 2.79
N THR A 142 4.68 22.12 2.24
CA THR A 142 5.96 21.68 1.66
C THR A 142 6.90 21.11 2.72
N SER A 143 6.93 21.68 3.94
CA SER A 143 7.71 21.14 5.05
C SER A 143 7.23 19.75 5.49
N ILE A 144 5.90 19.54 5.55
CA ILE A 144 5.30 18.24 5.89
C ILE A 144 5.60 17.22 4.78
N LEU A 145 5.55 17.62 3.50
CA LEU A 145 5.91 16.74 2.38
C LEU A 145 7.38 16.30 2.46
N LEU A 146 8.31 17.24 2.64
CA LEU A 146 9.74 16.93 2.81
C LEU A 146 9.98 16.02 4.01
N LEU A 147 9.35 16.33 5.14
CA LEU A 147 9.49 15.55 6.37
C LEU A 147 8.90 14.15 6.22
N SER A 148 7.76 14.01 5.52
CA SER A 148 7.15 12.72 5.20
C SER A 148 8.04 11.88 4.28
N ALA A 149 8.69 12.49 3.29
CA ALA A 149 9.63 11.79 2.40
C ALA A 149 10.83 11.23 3.19
N ILE A 150 11.38 12.03 4.11
CA ILE A 150 12.47 11.59 4.99
C ILE A 150 11.98 10.49 5.94
N TYR A 151 10.83 10.68 6.59
CA TYR A 151 10.25 9.74 7.55
C TYR A 151 9.95 8.37 6.94
N LEU A 152 9.18 8.34 5.85
CA LEU A 152 8.82 7.11 5.16
C LEU A 152 10.05 6.47 4.49
N GLY A 153 10.97 7.29 3.99
CA GLY A 153 12.22 6.82 3.44
C GLY A 153 13.14 6.16 4.47
N MET A 154 13.20 6.70 5.70
CA MET A 154 13.94 6.11 6.81
C MET A 154 13.37 4.77 7.25
N ILE A 155 12.04 4.63 7.26
CA ILE A 155 11.38 3.34 7.52
C ILE A 155 11.81 2.31 6.46
N GLY A 156 11.78 2.67 5.17
CA GLY A 156 12.22 1.77 4.11
C GLY A 156 13.70 1.43 4.18
N PHE A 157 14.55 2.39 4.51
CA PHE A 157 15.97 2.14 4.71
C PHE A 157 16.23 1.20 5.90
N LEU A 158 15.53 1.39 7.03
CA LEU A 158 15.61 0.50 8.19
C LEU A 158 15.25 -0.95 7.81
N VAL A 159 14.13 -1.13 7.10
CA VAL A 159 13.71 -2.44 6.59
C VAL A 159 14.75 -3.01 5.62
N SER A 160 15.36 -2.18 4.77
CA SER A 160 16.45 -2.59 3.88
C SER A 160 17.66 -3.10 4.65
N THR A 161 17.98 -2.56 5.83
CA THR A 161 19.05 -3.15 6.65
C THR A 161 18.65 -4.56 7.10
N LEU A 162 17.40 -4.74 7.55
CA LEU A 162 16.88 -5.96 8.19
C LEU A 162 16.68 -7.11 7.20
N ALA A 163 16.34 -6.80 5.95
CA ALA A 163 16.10 -7.79 4.92
C ALA A 163 17.39 -8.25 4.23
N HIS A 164 17.41 -9.51 3.78
CA HIS A 164 18.50 -10.08 2.98
C HIS A 164 18.23 -10.06 1.46
N ARG A 165 16.99 -9.79 1.06
CA ARG A 165 16.55 -9.80 -0.35
C ARG A 165 15.71 -8.57 -0.61
N SER A 166 15.94 -7.90 -1.73
CA SER A 166 15.29 -6.64 -2.12
C SER A 166 13.78 -6.78 -2.19
N TYR A 167 13.27 -7.88 -2.75
CA TYR A 167 11.83 -8.10 -2.85
C TYR A 167 11.14 -8.18 -1.48
N ARG A 168 11.77 -8.83 -0.48
CA ARG A 168 11.21 -8.91 0.89
C ARG A 168 11.23 -7.55 1.55
N ALA A 169 12.32 -6.80 1.36
CA ALA A 169 12.46 -5.46 1.90
C ALA A 169 11.35 -4.54 1.39
N ILE A 170 11.11 -4.55 0.08
CA ILE A 170 10.08 -3.73 -0.58
C ILE A 170 8.69 -4.09 -0.03
N ILE A 171 8.33 -5.37 -0.01
CA ILE A 171 7.01 -5.82 0.50
C ILE A 171 6.79 -5.43 1.96
N ILE A 172 7.78 -5.68 2.82
CA ILE A 172 7.68 -5.35 4.25
C ILE A 172 7.58 -3.83 4.43
N THR A 173 8.33 -3.05 3.65
CA THR A 173 8.28 -1.59 3.72
C THR A 173 6.90 -1.07 3.34
N TYR A 174 6.33 -1.52 2.21
CA TYR A 174 4.97 -1.13 1.83
C TYR A 174 3.94 -1.53 2.89
N ALA A 175 4.06 -2.73 3.48
CA ALA A 175 3.16 -3.15 4.57
C ALA A 175 3.28 -2.23 5.80
N VAL A 176 4.49 -1.86 6.21
CA VAL A 176 4.71 -0.94 7.34
C VAL A 176 4.19 0.46 7.03
N LEU A 177 4.45 0.99 5.82
CA LEU A 177 3.95 2.32 5.43
C LEU A 177 2.43 2.37 5.49
N LEU A 178 1.74 1.32 5.08
CA LEU A 178 0.28 1.28 5.16
C LEU A 178 -0.25 1.27 6.58
N VAL A 179 0.40 0.52 7.49
CA VAL A 179 0.05 0.55 8.91
C VAL A 179 0.25 1.96 9.47
N VAL A 180 1.35 2.62 9.12
CA VAL A 180 1.66 3.98 9.58
C VAL A 180 0.69 5.01 8.97
N CYS A 181 0.38 4.94 7.68
CA CYS A 181 -0.45 5.94 7.01
C CYS A 181 -1.96 5.75 7.24
N PHE A 182 -2.46 4.51 7.28
CA PHE A 182 -3.90 4.23 7.35
C PHE A 182 -4.35 3.68 8.71
N VAL A 183 -3.60 2.74 9.30
CA VAL A 183 -4.00 2.17 10.60
C VAL A 183 -3.70 3.13 11.74
N ALA A 184 -2.57 3.84 11.70
CA ALA A 184 -2.28 4.88 12.69
C ALA A 184 -3.27 6.04 12.57
N ALA A 185 -3.72 6.37 11.35
CA ALA A 185 -4.76 7.37 11.08
C ALA A 185 -6.17 6.96 11.52
N ALA A 186 -6.41 5.64 11.69
CA ALA A 186 -7.73 5.11 11.97
C ALA A 186 -8.46 5.75 13.16
N PRO A 187 -7.84 6.20 14.26
CA PRO A 187 -8.52 6.89 15.36
C PRO A 187 -9.00 8.32 15.05
N ALA A 188 -8.40 8.99 14.05
CA ALA A 188 -8.76 10.36 13.67
C ALA A 188 -9.91 10.42 12.64
N TRP A 189 -10.25 9.29 12.02
CA TRP A 189 -11.28 9.27 10.98
C TRP A 189 -12.68 9.62 11.51
N PRO A 190 -13.55 10.24 10.69
CA PRO A 190 -14.88 10.67 11.11
C PRO A 190 -15.76 9.58 11.75
N VAL A 191 -15.50 8.32 11.41
CA VAL A 191 -16.21 7.14 11.92
C VAL A 191 -15.77 6.75 13.33
N SER A 192 -14.49 6.95 13.67
CA SER A 192 -13.86 6.52 14.92
C SER A 192 -13.52 7.68 15.87
N ARG A 193 -13.56 8.93 15.39
CA ARG A 193 -13.24 10.15 16.16
C ARG A 193 -14.01 10.28 17.46
N ASN A 194 -15.20 9.67 17.54
CA ASN A 194 -16.00 9.72 18.75
C ASN A 194 -15.32 8.94 19.89
N ILE A 195 -14.45 7.96 19.59
CA ILE A 195 -13.63 7.25 20.58
C ILE A 195 -12.65 8.21 21.28
N LEU A 196 -12.09 9.17 20.53
CA LEU A 196 -11.27 10.25 21.10
C LEU A 196 -12.05 11.13 22.07
N LYS A 197 -13.39 11.17 22.04
CA LYS A 197 -14.21 11.97 22.97
C LYS A 197 -14.65 11.20 24.22
N TYR A 198 -14.78 9.88 24.14
CA TYR A 198 -15.29 9.04 25.23
C TYR A 198 -14.22 8.34 26.09
N GLN A 199 -12.94 8.35 25.67
CA GLN A 199 -11.87 7.88 26.54
C GLN A 199 -11.52 8.93 27.61
N GLY A 200 -11.02 8.50 28.77
CA GLY A 200 -10.44 9.41 29.76
C GLY A 200 -9.26 10.21 29.18
N GLU A 201 -8.86 11.31 29.81
CA GLU A 201 -7.86 12.26 29.28
C GLU A 201 -6.59 11.59 28.72
N ILE A 202 -6.08 10.56 29.42
CA ILE A 202 -4.90 9.79 29.01
C ILE A 202 -5.16 8.96 27.72
N GLY A 203 -6.34 8.37 27.58
CA GLY A 203 -6.68 7.56 26.41
C GLY A 203 -6.84 8.41 25.15
N GLN A 204 -7.50 9.58 25.28
CA GLN A 204 -7.62 10.54 24.18
C GLN A 204 -6.23 11.01 23.71
N ALA A 205 -5.35 11.31 24.66
CA ALA A 205 -3.97 11.70 24.41
C ALA A 205 -3.20 10.63 23.61
N VAL A 206 -3.28 9.37 24.02
CA VAL A 206 -2.58 8.27 23.34
C VAL A 206 -3.10 8.06 21.92
N LEU A 207 -4.42 8.06 21.73
CA LEU A 207 -5.01 7.90 20.39
C LEU A 207 -4.68 9.08 19.47
N HIS A 208 -4.63 10.31 20.01
CA HIS A 208 -4.22 11.49 19.27
C HIS A 208 -2.76 11.41 18.83
N VAL A 209 -1.87 10.93 19.72
CA VAL A 209 -0.47 10.68 19.39
C VAL A 209 -0.35 9.60 18.31
N ILE A 210 -1.10 8.50 18.42
CA ILE A 210 -1.11 7.43 17.40
C ILE A 210 -1.56 7.97 16.03
N ALA A 211 -2.63 8.77 16.00
CA ALA A 211 -3.10 9.43 14.78
C ALA A 211 -2.06 10.36 14.17
N SER A 212 -1.36 11.12 15.01
CA SER A 212 -0.33 12.05 14.55
C SER A 212 0.90 11.38 13.93
N LEU A 213 1.09 10.06 14.05
CA LEU A 213 2.16 9.35 13.32
C LEU A 213 1.89 9.31 11.81
N SER A 214 0.63 9.42 11.39
CA SER A 214 0.27 9.34 9.98
C SER A 214 0.56 10.66 9.26
N PRO A 215 1.41 10.66 8.22
CA PRO A 215 1.61 11.85 7.38
C PRO A 215 0.32 12.29 6.67
N LEU A 216 -0.61 11.36 6.44
CA LEU A 216 -1.90 11.65 5.80
C LEU A 216 -2.76 12.54 6.69
N GLU A 217 -2.89 12.21 7.97
CA GLU A 217 -3.65 13.02 8.93
C GLU A 217 -2.99 14.37 9.20
N ALA A 218 -1.64 14.40 9.26
CA ALA A 218 -0.91 15.65 9.37
C ALA A 218 -1.25 16.59 8.20
N MET A 219 -1.22 16.10 6.96
CA MET A 219 -1.57 16.90 5.79
C MET A 219 -3.06 17.30 5.77
N LEU A 220 -3.98 16.36 6.05
CA LEU A 220 -5.41 16.65 6.10
C LEU A 220 -5.76 17.72 7.14
N SER A 221 -5.13 17.65 8.32
CA SER A 221 -5.32 18.63 9.39
C SER A 221 -4.82 20.04 9.05
N LEU A 222 -3.76 20.13 8.24
CA LEU A 222 -3.21 21.41 7.78
C LEU A 222 -4.10 22.04 6.71
N VAL A 223 -4.51 21.24 5.74
CA VAL A 223 -5.23 21.70 4.56
C VAL A 223 -6.69 22.04 4.85
N TRP A 224 -7.32 21.31 5.79
CA TRP A 224 -8.71 21.51 6.18
C TRP A 224 -8.86 21.75 7.70
N PRO A 225 -8.48 22.95 8.21
CA PRO A 225 -8.50 23.27 9.64
C PRO A 225 -9.89 23.19 10.29
N ASP A 226 -10.93 23.50 9.54
CA ASP A 226 -12.32 23.53 10.03
C ASP A 226 -13.04 22.19 9.88
N SER A 227 -12.37 21.19 9.29
CA SER A 227 -12.97 19.88 9.02
C SER A 227 -12.90 18.94 10.21
N ALA A 228 -13.68 17.85 10.11
CA ALA A 228 -13.63 16.73 11.06
C ALA A 228 -12.22 16.14 11.27
N TYR A 229 -11.28 16.36 10.34
CA TYR A 229 -9.92 15.82 10.35
C TYR A 229 -8.92 16.68 11.12
N ALA A 230 -9.25 17.94 11.44
CA ALA A 230 -8.36 18.86 12.13
C ALA A 230 -8.63 18.98 13.64
N GLN A 231 -9.81 18.55 14.11
CA GLN A 231 -10.21 18.63 15.52
C GLN A 231 -9.57 17.49 16.33
N GLY A 232 -8.47 17.81 17.01
CA GLY A 232 -7.81 16.95 17.99
C GLY A 232 -8.58 16.82 19.32
N SER A 233 -7.97 16.16 20.31
CA SER A 233 -8.49 16.19 21.69
C SER A 233 -8.45 17.65 22.21
N ALA A 234 -9.42 18.03 23.04
CA ALA A 234 -9.67 19.42 23.46
C ALA A 234 -8.45 20.16 24.08
N ASN A 235 -7.42 19.42 24.52
CA ASN A 235 -6.22 19.94 25.16
C ASN A 235 -4.92 19.72 24.34
N MET A 236 -5.02 19.27 23.09
CA MET A 236 -3.85 18.92 22.27
C MET A 236 -3.71 19.80 21.03
N PRO A 237 -2.47 20.08 20.59
CA PRO A 237 -2.23 20.83 19.36
C PRO A 237 -2.73 20.04 18.15
N PRO A 238 -2.99 20.70 17.00
CA PRO A 238 -3.43 20.04 15.78
C PRO A 238 -2.43 18.96 15.31
N PHE A 239 -2.92 17.95 14.59
CA PHE A 239 -2.12 16.77 14.20
C PHE A 239 -0.82 17.13 13.48
N TRP A 240 -0.83 18.12 12.59
CA TRP A 240 0.36 18.58 11.88
C TRP A 240 1.46 19.09 12.83
N ALA A 241 1.10 19.80 13.90
CA ALA A 241 2.04 20.37 14.86
C ALA A 241 2.69 19.28 15.73
N LEU A 242 1.97 18.19 16.02
CA LEU A 242 2.51 17.04 16.74
C LEU A 242 3.33 16.11 15.83
N PHE A 243 2.95 15.98 14.55
CA PHE A 243 3.65 15.16 13.56
C PHE A 243 5.10 15.61 13.33
N VAL A 244 5.36 16.93 13.29
CA VAL A 244 6.70 17.47 13.03
C VAL A 244 7.76 16.97 14.04
N PRO A 245 7.62 17.23 15.36
CA PRO A 245 8.60 16.76 16.34
C PRO A 245 8.62 15.23 16.44
N MET A 246 7.47 14.57 16.30
CA MET A 246 7.38 13.12 16.44
C MET A 246 8.09 12.37 15.32
N SER A 247 7.87 12.78 14.07
CA SER A 247 8.55 12.18 12.91
C SER A 247 10.06 12.46 12.92
N LEU A 248 10.50 13.65 13.37
CA LEU A 248 11.92 13.95 13.59
C LEU A 248 12.54 13.07 14.68
N ALA A 249 11.84 12.84 15.80
CA ALA A 249 12.33 11.96 16.86
C ALA A 249 12.45 10.51 16.36
N LEU A 250 11.42 10.00 15.69
CA LEU A 250 11.41 8.64 15.15
C LEU A 250 12.48 8.43 14.07
N THR A 251 12.66 9.38 13.15
CA THR A 251 13.73 9.32 12.14
C THR A 251 15.12 9.29 12.78
N CYS A 252 15.36 10.11 13.81
CA CYS A 252 16.61 10.08 14.57
C CYS A 252 16.85 8.73 15.25
N VAL A 253 15.83 8.15 15.89
CA VAL A 253 15.92 6.82 16.53
C VAL A 253 16.21 5.73 15.49
N MET A 254 15.49 5.73 14.37
CA MET A 254 15.70 4.77 13.27
C MET A 254 17.09 4.92 12.64
N ALA A 255 17.57 6.15 12.44
CA ALA A 255 18.92 6.42 11.94
C ALA A 255 20.00 5.94 12.91
N GLY A 256 19.80 6.17 14.22
CA GLY A 256 20.68 5.67 15.28
C GLY A 256 20.74 4.14 15.31
N TYR A 257 19.60 3.47 15.18
CA TYR A 257 19.52 2.01 15.10
C TYR A 257 20.20 1.45 13.83
N CYS A 258 19.94 2.06 12.67
CA CYS A 258 20.63 1.73 11.41
C CYS A 258 22.15 1.84 11.58
N ARG A 259 22.63 2.94 12.16
CA ARG A 259 24.06 3.15 12.44
C ARG A 259 24.62 2.07 13.37
N TYR A 260 23.92 1.74 14.45
CA TYR A 260 24.34 0.68 15.37
C TYR A 260 24.47 -0.67 14.65
N ARG A 261 23.50 -0.99 13.79
CA ARG A 261 23.45 -2.26 13.08
C ARG A 261 24.55 -2.36 12.01
N LEU A 262 24.83 -1.28 11.28
CA LEU A 262 25.94 -1.22 10.31
C LEU A 262 27.34 -1.21 10.97
N ARG A 263 27.47 -1.09 12.30
CA ARG A 263 28.78 -1.31 12.95
C ARG A 263 29.17 -2.78 13.01
N ARG A 264 28.22 -3.69 12.87
CA ARG A 264 28.47 -5.14 12.91
C ARG A 264 28.54 -5.64 11.46
N PRO A 265 29.60 -6.36 11.06
CA PRO A 265 29.67 -6.93 9.73
C PRO A 265 28.49 -7.88 9.49
N PRO A 266 27.98 -7.98 8.24
CA PRO A 266 26.92 -8.93 7.91
C PRO A 266 27.37 -10.35 8.30
N ALA A 267 26.54 -11.04 9.08
CA ALA A 267 26.86 -12.42 9.46
C ALA A 267 26.98 -13.28 8.20
N PRO A 268 27.98 -14.17 8.12
CA PRO A 268 28.13 -15.06 6.97
C PRO A 268 26.84 -15.86 6.77
N PRO A 269 26.47 -16.20 5.52
CA PRO A 269 25.26 -16.97 5.25
C PRO A 269 25.32 -18.26 6.05
N LYS A 270 24.42 -18.40 7.04
CA LYS A 270 24.30 -19.65 7.79
C LYS A 270 24.07 -20.76 6.78
N HIS A 271 25.00 -21.71 6.67
CA HIS A 271 24.75 -22.94 5.93
C HIS A 271 23.41 -23.49 6.42
N ARG A 272 22.48 -23.75 5.50
CA ARG A 272 21.25 -24.46 5.84
C ARG A 272 21.67 -25.73 6.56
N ALA A 273 21.44 -25.80 7.87
CA ALA A 273 21.67 -27.00 8.64
C ALA A 273 20.98 -28.13 7.87
N LYS A 274 21.74 -29.19 7.56
CA LYS A 274 21.26 -30.37 6.85
C LYS A 274 19.90 -30.73 7.44
N ALA A 275 18.92 -30.97 6.57
CA ALA A 275 17.57 -31.36 6.96
C ALA A 275 17.67 -32.44 8.05
N HIS A 276 17.31 -32.08 9.30
CA HIS A 276 17.28 -33.07 10.37
C HIS A 276 16.27 -34.15 9.93
N LEU A 277 16.77 -35.36 9.70
CA LEU A 277 15.97 -36.58 9.64
C LEU A 277 15.42 -36.78 11.06
N ILE A 278 14.25 -36.20 11.33
CA ILE A 278 13.55 -36.38 12.59
C ILE A 278 12.89 -37.75 12.53
N ASP A 279 13.35 -38.65 13.39
CA ASP A 279 12.80 -39.98 13.56
C ASP A 279 11.32 -39.95 13.96
N ARG A 280 10.58 -40.97 13.49
CA ARG A 280 9.13 -41.11 13.68
C ARG A 280 8.77 -41.50 15.11
N GLY A 281 8.88 -40.57 16.05
CA GLY A 281 8.21 -40.66 17.35
C GLY A 281 6.79 -40.13 17.27
N VAL A 282 5.78 -40.99 17.45
CA VAL A 282 4.38 -40.58 17.64
C VAL A 282 4.29 -39.84 18.97
N SER A 283 4.34 -38.51 18.92
CA SER A 283 4.19 -37.67 20.12
C SER A 283 2.74 -37.19 20.21
N ALA A 284 2.17 -37.25 21.42
CA ALA A 284 0.85 -36.74 21.79
C ALA A 284 0.61 -35.25 21.44
N ARG A 285 1.64 -34.55 20.96
CA ARG A 285 1.59 -33.20 20.39
C ARG A 285 0.76 -33.09 19.10
N SER A 286 0.37 -34.18 18.43
CA SER A 286 -0.47 -34.09 17.21
C SER A 286 -1.91 -33.63 17.49
N PHE A 287 -2.43 -33.82 18.71
CA PHE A 287 -3.77 -33.36 19.10
C PHE A 287 -3.89 -31.84 19.21
N PHE A 288 -2.79 -31.13 19.47
CA PHE A 288 -2.78 -29.66 19.59
C PHE A 288 -2.55 -28.92 18.26
N PHE A 289 -2.23 -29.63 17.17
CA PHE A 289 -2.03 -29.02 15.86
C PHE A 289 -3.23 -29.29 14.96
N ILE A 290 -4.01 -28.24 14.65
CA ILE A 290 -5.12 -28.27 13.66
C ILE A 290 -4.64 -28.80 12.28
N ILE A 291 -3.35 -28.63 11.96
CA ILE A 291 -2.71 -29.18 10.76
C ILE A 291 -1.38 -29.83 11.17
N ASP A 292 -1.32 -31.16 11.14
CA ASP A 292 -0.10 -31.92 11.41
C ASP A 292 0.98 -31.64 10.33
N PRO A 293 2.09 -30.96 10.66
CA PRO A 293 3.16 -30.66 9.71
C PRO A 293 3.92 -31.91 9.22
N ARG A 294 3.76 -33.05 9.91
CA ARG A 294 4.49 -34.29 9.64
C ARG A 294 3.67 -35.30 8.81
N ARG A 295 2.41 -35.00 8.50
CA ARG A 295 1.55 -35.90 7.71
C ARG A 295 2.08 -36.05 6.28
N ARG A 296 2.24 -37.29 5.82
CA ARG A 296 2.67 -37.61 4.44
C ARG A 296 1.70 -36.97 3.44
N LYS A 297 2.23 -36.16 2.53
CA LYS A 297 1.45 -35.48 1.49
C LYS A 297 0.88 -36.54 0.53
N ARG A 298 -0.43 -36.50 0.27
CA ARG A 298 -1.12 -37.41 -0.66
C ARG A 298 -0.58 -37.28 -2.09
N PRO A 299 -0.68 -38.30 -2.95
CA PRO A 299 -0.41 -38.15 -4.37
C PRO A 299 -1.31 -37.07 -4.99
N ILE A 300 -0.85 -36.43 -6.06
CA ILE A 300 -1.58 -35.37 -6.76
C ILE A 300 -2.75 -36.02 -7.51
N SER A 301 -3.97 -35.54 -7.29
CA SER A 301 -5.15 -36.03 -8.03
C SER A 301 -5.13 -35.56 -9.49
N TRP A 302 -5.69 -36.35 -10.40
CA TRP A 302 -5.66 -36.10 -11.84
C TRP A 302 -6.44 -34.84 -12.27
N TRP A 303 -7.49 -34.46 -11.53
CA TRP A 303 -8.27 -33.24 -11.75
C TRP A 303 -7.54 -31.97 -11.30
N GLN A 304 -6.60 -32.09 -10.36
CA GLN A 304 -5.95 -30.93 -9.77
C GLN A 304 -4.79 -30.46 -10.64
N ASN A 305 -4.60 -29.14 -10.71
CA ASN A 305 -3.45 -28.60 -11.40
C ASN A 305 -2.16 -28.93 -10.62
N PRO A 306 -1.19 -29.66 -11.21
CA PRO A 306 0.03 -30.06 -10.51
C PRO A 306 0.87 -28.86 -10.06
N VAL A 307 0.82 -27.76 -10.81
CA VAL A 307 1.54 -26.52 -10.46
C VAL A 307 0.93 -25.88 -9.22
N LEU A 308 -0.40 -25.81 -9.13
CA LEU A 308 -1.09 -25.31 -7.93
C LEU A 308 -0.70 -26.13 -6.69
N VAL A 309 -0.74 -27.46 -6.80
CA VAL A 309 -0.40 -28.35 -5.69
C VAL A 309 1.07 -28.24 -5.29
N LYS A 310 1.99 -28.02 -6.25
CA LYS A 310 3.39 -27.68 -5.99
C LYS A 310 3.49 -26.39 -5.17
N GLU A 311 2.81 -25.32 -5.58
CA GLU A 311 2.88 -24.01 -4.90
C GLU A 311 2.42 -24.12 -3.43
N PHE A 312 1.30 -24.81 -3.17
CA PHE A 312 0.83 -25.09 -1.80
C PHE A 312 1.83 -25.83 -0.92
N ARG A 313 2.67 -26.68 -1.53
CA ARG A 313 3.63 -27.50 -0.81
C ARG A 313 4.95 -26.79 -0.53
N THR A 314 5.27 -25.74 -1.29
CA THR A 314 6.61 -25.14 -1.34
C THR A 314 6.64 -23.69 -0.86
N ARG A 315 5.59 -22.90 -1.13
CA ARG A 315 5.54 -21.50 -0.69
C ARG A 315 5.15 -21.41 0.79
N PRO A 316 6.00 -20.82 1.66
CA PRO A 316 5.73 -20.73 3.09
C PRO A 316 4.43 -19.98 3.41
N MET A 317 4.08 -18.97 2.61
CA MET A 317 2.87 -18.17 2.77
C MET A 317 1.57 -18.92 2.41
N LEU A 318 1.68 -19.98 1.61
CA LEU A 318 0.58 -20.90 1.24
C LEU A 318 0.58 -22.18 2.10
N GLN A 319 1.58 -22.37 2.96
CA GLN A 319 1.56 -23.47 3.92
C GLN A 319 0.47 -23.18 4.95
N GLY A 320 -0.35 -24.20 5.25
CA GLY A 320 -1.54 -24.05 6.09
C GLY A 320 -1.28 -23.37 7.44
N GLN A 321 -0.11 -23.55 8.05
CA GLN A 321 0.23 -22.91 9.32
C GLN A 321 0.33 -21.38 9.24
N TRP A 322 0.96 -20.84 8.18
CA TRP A 322 1.06 -19.40 7.97
C TRP A 322 -0.28 -18.83 7.50
N LEU A 323 -0.97 -19.56 6.64
CA LEU A 323 -2.30 -19.20 6.17
C LEU A 323 -3.28 -19.03 7.33
N MET A 324 -3.30 -19.97 8.27
CA MET A 324 -4.15 -19.88 9.46
C MET A 324 -3.75 -18.74 10.40
N ARG A 325 -2.46 -18.42 10.53
CA ARG A 325 -2.01 -17.25 11.31
C ARG A 325 -2.47 -15.93 10.69
N VAL A 326 -2.37 -15.81 9.36
CA VAL A 326 -2.83 -14.61 8.63
C VAL A 326 -4.34 -14.48 8.75
N VAL A 327 -5.09 -15.55 8.53
CA VAL A 327 -6.56 -15.57 8.71
C VAL A 327 -6.94 -15.23 10.15
N GLY A 328 -6.26 -15.81 11.14
CA GLY A 328 -6.50 -15.51 12.56
C GLY A 328 -6.23 -14.05 12.91
N LEU A 329 -5.13 -13.47 12.41
CA LEU A 329 -4.81 -12.06 12.61
C LEU A 329 -5.86 -11.15 11.93
N CYS A 330 -6.26 -11.47 10.70
CA CYS A 330 -7.32 -10.75 9.99
C CYS A 330 -8.67 -10.85 10.71
N LEU A 331 -9.02 -12.01 11.27
CA LEU A 331 -10.26 -12.21 12.02
C LEU A 331 -10.24 -11.40 13.32
N ILE A 332 -9.12 -11.43 14.07
CA ILE A 332 -8.93 -10.60 15.26
C ILE A 332 -9.02 -9.10 14.91
N ALA A 333 -8.38 -8.67 13.82
CA ALA A 333 -8.43 -7.29 13.36
C ALA A 333 -9.86 -6.89 12.94
N SER A 334 -10.58 -7.77 12.24
CA SER A 334 -11.97 -7.55 11.83
C SER A 334 -12.90 -7.45 13.04
N VAL A 335 -12.75 -8.33 14.04
CA VAL A 335 -13.53 -8.28 15.28
C VAL A 335 -13.18 -7.05 16.10
N GLY A 336 -11.89 -6.69 16.19
CA GLY A 336 -11.44 -5.47 16.86
C GLY A 336 -11.99 -4.21 16.20
N LEU A 337 -11.97 -4.13 14.88
CA LEU A 337 -12.57 -3.03 14.13
C LEU A 337 -14.07 -2.94 14.40
N MET A 338 -14.77 -4.08 14.42
CA MET A 338 -16.21 -4.11 14.72
C MET A 338 -16.54 -3.75 16.16
N PHE A 339 -15.68 -4.10 17.10
CA PHE A 339 -15.82 -3.69 18.49
C PHE A 339 -15.64 -2.17 18.63
N LEU A 340 -14.63 -1.59 17.98
CA LEU A 340 -14.43 -0.13 17.93
C LEU A 340 -15.64 0.58 17.31
N VAL A 341 -16.16 0.02 16.23
CA VAL A 341 -17.34 0.52 15.52
C VAL A 341 -18.60 0.37 16.38
N SER A 342 -18.79 -0.73 17.10
CA SER A 342 -19.93 -0.93 18.01
C SER A 342 -19.90 0.04 19.21
N ILE A 343 -18.72 0.33 19.76
CA ILE A 343 -18.56 1.33 20.82
C ILE A 343 -18.95 2.72 20.32
N SER A 344 -18.59 3.06 19.08
CA SER A 344 -18.97 4.33 18.46
C SER A 344 -20.48 4.49 18.29
N VAL A 345 -21.21 3.38 18.13
CA VAL A 345 -22.68 3.34 18.00
C VAL A 345 -23.37 3.41 19.36
N SER A 346 -22.89 2.70 20.39
CA SER A 346 -23.51 2.74 21.73
C SER A 346 -23.48 4.13 22.39
N ALA A 347 -22.63 5.02 21.89
CA ALA A 347 -22.52 6.40 22.35
C ALA A 347 -23.64 7.33 21.85
N PHE A 348 -24.45 6.91 20.87
CA PHE A 348 -25.54 7.72 20.31
C PHE A 348 -26.80 6.87 20.14
N VAL A 349 -27.71 6.95 21.12
CA VAL A 349 -29.08 6.41 21.04
C VAL A 349 -30.02 7.35 20.25
N ALA A 350 -29.53 8.46 19.70
CA ALA A 350 -30.35 9.39 18.92
C ALA A 350 -30.04 9.30 17.41
N GLU A 351 -30.96 8.68 16.67
CA GLU A 351 -31.25 8.86 15.23
C GLU A 351 -30.09 9.19 14.28
N SER A 352 -29.68 8.20 13.48
CA SER A 352 -29.72 8.36 12.01
C SER A 352 -29.58 6.99 11.32
N ALA A 353 -30.56 6.64 10.48
CA ALA A 353 -30.49 5.48 9.58
C ALA A 353 -29.26 5.52 8.64
N GLY A 354 -28.61 6.68 8.50
CA GLY A 354 -27.36 6.86 7.75
C GLY A 354 -26.08 6.38 8.45
N MET A 355 -26.08 6.17 9.78
CA MET A 355 -24.84 5.75 10.46
C MET A 355 -24.48 4.30 10.12
N ILE A 356 -25.46 3.40 10.04
CA ILE A 356 -25.25 1.99 9.70
C ILE A 356 -24.79 1.84 8.24
N SER A 357 -25.32 2.63 7.30
CA SER A 357 -24.84 2.63 5.91
C SER A 357 -23.43 3.23 5.78
N ASN A 358 -23.09 4.26 6.56
CA ASN A 358 -21.73 4.79 6.64
C ASN A 358 -20.73 3.77 7.25
N MET A 359 -21.19 2.91 8.15
CA MET A 359 -20.38 1.80 8.68
C MET A 359 -20.18 0.71 7.64
N ALA A 360 -21.23 0.31 6.92
CA ALA A 360 -21.12 -0.68 5.85
C ALA A 360 -20.17 -0.21 4.73
N THR A 361 -20.22 1.07 4.38
CA THR A 361 -19.36 1.66 3.35
C THR A 361 -17.90 1.75 3.80
N SER A 362 -17.63 2.11 5.06
CA SER A 362 -16.26 2.14 5.59
C SER A 362 -15.65 0.74 5.73
N VAL A 363 -16.42 -0.27 6.17
CA VAL A 363 -15.97 -1.66 6.22
C VAL A 363 -15.68 -2.19 4.81
N ALA A 364 -16.57 -1.93 3.85
CA ALA A 364 -16.38 -2.32 2.45
C ALA A 364 -15.14 -1.65 1.81
N ALA A 365 -14.95 -0.35 2.06
CA ALA A 365 -13.77 0.38 1.60
C ALA A 365 -12.49 -0.21 2.21
N MET A 366 -12.48 -0.47 3.52
CA MET A 366 -11.32 -1.06 4.21
C MET A 366 -10.96 -2.45 3.67
N MET A 367 -11.96 -3.29 3.36
CA MET A 367 -11.74 -4.60 2.73
C MET A 367 -11.06 -4.47 1.37
N VAL A 368 -11.54 -3.57 0.52
CA VAL A 368 -10.91 -3.33 -0.79
C VAL A 368 -9.50 -2.80 -0.62
N VAL A 369 -9.28 -1.84 0.27
CA VAL A 369 -7.92 -1.32 0.56
C VAL A 369 -7.01 -2.46 1.02
N LEU A 370 -7.46 -3.31 1.94
CA LEU A 370 -6.68 -4.46 2.42
C LEU A 370 -6.28 -5.41 1.26
N VAL A 371 -7.20 -5.71 0.34
CA VAL A 371 -6.94 -6.58 -0.83
C VAL A 371 -6.00 -5.91 -1.83
N VAL A 372 -6.28 -4.66 -2.20
CA VAL A 372 -5.48 -3.83 -3.11
C VAL A 372 -4.04 -3.71 -2.61
N MET A 373 -3.85 -3.69 -1.30
CA MET A 373 -2.53 -3.54 -0.69
C MET A 373 -1.77 -4.85 -0.48
N THR A 374 -2.46 -5.91 -0.06
CA THR A 374 -1.81 -7.20 0.19
C THR A 374 -1.63 -8.01 -1.09
N GLY A 375 -2.48 -7.79 -2.09
CA GLY A 375 -2.49 -8.57 -3.32
C GLY A 375 -1.24 -8.46 -4.17
N PRO A 376 -0.69 -7.27 -4.46
CA PRO A 376 0.52 -7.16 -5.29
C PRO A 376 1.73 -7.86 -4.66
N ALA A 377 1.89 -7.83 -3.33
CA ALA A 377 2.95 -8.58 -2.63
C ALA A 377 2.86 -10.10 -2.86
N ILE A 378 1.66 -10.63 -3.02
CA ILE A 378 1.42 -12.07 -3.18
C ILE A 378 1.47 -12.48 -4.66
N SER A 379 0.89 -11.67 -5.56
CA SER A 379 0.66 -11.99 -6.96
C SER A 379 1.83 -11.64 -7.89
N ALA A 380 2.57 -10.55 -7.63
CA ALA A 380 3.59 -10.03 -8.53
C ALA A 380 4.84 -10.92 -8.66
N GLY A 381 5.15 -11.69 -7.62
CA GLY A 381 6.28 -12.62 -7.59
C GLY A 381 5.94 -14.04 -8.09
N THR A 382 4.81 -14.25 -8.74
CA THR A 382 4.38 -15.61 -9.12
C THR A 382 5.24 -16.24 -10.21
N ILE A 383 5.61 -15.51 -11.27
CA ILE A 383 6.39 -16.01 -12.41
C ILE A 383 7.84 -15.54 -12.35
N CYS A 384 8.09 -14.25 -12.11
CA CYS A 384 9.44 -13.68 -11.97
C CYS A 384 10.29 -14.44 -10.95
N ALA A 385 9.73 -14.83 -9.80
CA ALA A 385 10.50 -15.50 -8.77
C ALA A 385 11.08 -16.84 -9.25
N ASP A 386 10.34 -17.55 -10.10
CA ASP A 386 10.82 -18.81 -10.70
C ASP A 386 11.91 -18.55 -11.75
N ARG A 387 11.85 -17.39 -12.44
CA ARG A 387 12.89 -16.96 -13.37
C ARG A 387 14.17 -16.55 -12.63
N GLU A 388 14.04 -15.82 -11.53
CA GLU A 388 15.19 -15.42 -10.69
C GLU A 388 15.87 -16.61 -10.02
N THR A 389 15.10 -17.64 -9.65
CA THR A 389 15.62 -18.83 -8.97
C THR A 389 16.08 -19.93 -9.93
N GLY A 390 15.95 -19.75 -11.24
CA GLY A 390 16.28 -20.77 -12.25
C GLY A 390 15.29 -21.95 -12.31
N VAL A 391 14.24 -21.95 -11.47
CA VAL A 391 13.18 -22.98 -11.49
C VAL A 391 12.40 -22.95 -12.81
N TRP A 392 12.39 -21.81 -13.49
CA TRP A 392 11.74 -21.66 -14.79
C TRP A 392 12.29 -22.64 -15.84
N ASP A 393 13.61 -22.84 -15.89
CA ASP A 393 14.23 -23.70 -16.90
C ASP A 393 13.86 -25.18 -16.69
N LEU A 394 13.74 -25.60 -15.43
CA LEU A 394 13.19 -26.91 -15.08
C LEU A 394 11.73 -27.07 -15.53
N MET A 395 10.90 -26.03 -15.39
CA MET A 395 9.52 -26.09 -15.86
C MET A 395 9.42 -26.16 -17.39
N ARG A 396 10.36 -25.56 -18.13
CA ARG A 396 10.40 -25.65 -19.60
C ARG A 396 10.60 -27.08 -20.10
N ALA A 397 11.37 -27.89 -19.37
CA ALA A 397 11.63 -29.29 -19.67
C ALA A 397 10.41 -30.21 -19.43
N THR A 398 9.41 -29.74 -18.67
CA THR A 398 8.20 -30.54 -18.41
C THR A 398 7.21 -30.48 -19.59
N PRO A 399 6.40 -31.54 -19.81
CA PRO A 399 5.38 -31.57 -20.86
C PRO A 399 4.14 -30.70 -20.54
N LEU A 400 4.21 -29.79 -19.56
CA LEU A 400 3.07 -28.99 -19.14
C LEU A 400 2.75 -27.87 -20.16
N PRO A 401 1.48 -27.70 -20.55
CA PRO A 401 1.09 -26.60 -21.43
C PRO A 401 1.16 -25.25 -20.69
N SER A 402 1.48 -24.17 -21.41
CA SER A 402 1.67 -22.82 -20.87
C SER A 402 0.46 -22.32 -20.08
N TRP A 403 -0.76 -22.58 -20.58
CA TRP A 403 -2.01 -22.27 -19.87
C TRP A 403 -2.09 -22.94 -18.49
N ARG A 404 -1.63 -24.20 -18.35
CA ARG A 404 -1.70 -24.93 -17.07
C ARG A 404 -0.68 -24.39 -16.07
N ILE A 405 0.46 -23.89 -16.55
CA ILE A 405 1.45 -23.21 -15.70
C ILE A 405 0.88 -21.88 -15.17
N VAL A 406 0.35 -21.04 -16.06
CA VAL A 406 -0.19 -19.73 -15.69
C VAL A 406 -1.41 -19.85 -14.79
N SER A 407 -2.39 -20.68 -15.15
CA SER A 407 -3.60 -20.90 -14.33
C SER A 407 -3.28 -21.45 -12.94
N GLY A 408 -2.31 -22.37 -12.83
CA GLY A 408 -1.90 -22.93 -11.53
C GLY A 408 -1.25 -21.88 -10.63
N LYS A 409 -0.42 -20.99 -11.20
CA LYS A 409 0.20 -19.87 -10.47
C LYS A 409 -0.80 -18.78 -10.12
N PHE A 410 -1.72 -18.48 -11.02
CA PHE A 410 -2.80 -17.53 -10.80
C PHE A 410 -3.72 -17.99 -9.66
N GLN A 411 -4.18 -19.25 -9.69
CA GLN A 411 -4.98 -19.85 -8.61
C GLN A 411 -4.24 -19.81 -7.26
N ALA A 412 -2.94 -20.08 -7.25
CA ALA A 412 -2.12 -20.01 -6.03
C ALA A 412 -2.05 -18.58 -5.45
N SER A 413 -2.19 -17.54 -6.28
CA SER A 413 -2.22 -16.14 -5.81
C SER A 413 -3.61 -15.69 -5.31
N ILE A 414 -4.69 -16.22 -5.90
CA ILE A 414 -6.07 -15.89 -5.52
C ILE A 414 -6.41 -16.42 -4.13
N ILE A 415 -6.06 -17.67 -3.83
CA ILE A 415 -6.51 -18.35 -2.61
C ILE A 415 -6.15 -17.59 -1.32
N PRO A 416 -4.90 -17.12 -1.10
CA PRO A 416 -4.58 -16.32 0.07
C PRO A 416 -5.30 -14.97 0.10
N LEU A 417 -5.56 -14.34 -1.05
CA LEU A 417 -6.34 -13.10 -1.12
C LEU A 417 -7.82 -13.33 -0.78
N ALA A 418 -8.40 -14.40 -1.31
CA ALA A 418 -9.76 -14.81 -1.02
C ALA A 418 -9.95 -15.17 0.45
N LEU A 419 -8.97 -15.82 1.08
CA LEU A 419 -9.01 -16.12 2.51
C LEU A 419 -8.91 -14.87 3.38
N LEU A 420 -8.14 -13.88 2.96
CA LEU A 420 -8.06 -12.59 3.63
C LEU A 420 -9.39 -11.82 3.53
N ALA A 421 -10.06 -11.84 2.38
CA ALA A 421 -11.42 -11.31 2.24
C ALA A 421 -12.45 -12.11 3.07
N LEU A 422 -12.34 -13.44 3.08
CA LEU A 422 -13.20 -14.32 3.88
C LEU A 422 -13.06 -14.03 5.38
N ALA A 423 -11.84 -13.75 5.85
CA ALA A 423 -11.58 -13.41 7.25
C ALA A 423 -12.29 -12.13 7.71
N THR A 424 -12.66 -11.27 6.77
CA THR A 424 -13.40 -10.02 7.04
C THR A 424 -14.92 -10.17 6.88
N LEU A 425 -15.42 -11.27 6.30
CA LEU A 425 -16.87 -11.55 6.22
C LEU A 425 -17.61 -11.56 7.57
N PRO A 426 -17.03 -12.04 8.69
CA PRO A 426 -17.69 -11.97 9.98
C PRO A 426 -18.12 -10.55 10.37
N ALA A 427 -17.38 -9.51 9.97
CA ALA A 427 -17.82 -8.13 10.16
C ALA A 427 -19.11 -7.83 9.38
N LEU A 428 -19.18 -8.17 8.10
CA LEU A 428 -20.40 -7.95 7.31
C LEU A 428 -21.60 -8.74 7.88
N LEU A 429 -21.37 -9.93 8.42
CA LEU A 429 -22.42 -10.71 9.08
C LEU A 429 -22.95 -10.05 10.36
N ILE A 430 -22.08 -9.42 11.15
CA ILE A 430 -22.50 -8.65 12.33
C ILE A 430 -23.33 -7.43 11.91
N LEU A 431 -22.95 -6.71 10.83
CA LEU A 431 -23.77 -5.60 10.31
C LEU A 431 -25.15 -6.06 9.86
N LEU A 432 -25.23 -7.25 9.25
CA LEU A 432 -26.51 -7.85 8.87
C LEU A 432 -27.40 -8.11 10.10
N PHE A 433 -26.82 -8.55 11.22
CA PHE A 433 -27.57 -8.76 12.46
C PHE A 433 -28.27 -7.48 12.96
N PHE A 434 -27.64 -6.31 12.78
CA PHE A 434 -28.24 -5.02 13.14
C PHE A 434 -29.27 -4.51 12.13
N ASN A 435 -29.08 -4.77 10.84
CA ASN A 435 -30.04 -4.38 9.81
C ASN A 435 -30.10 -5.41 8.67
N MET A 436 -31.21 -6.17 8.63
CA MET A 436 -31.47 -7.20 7.62
C MET A 436 -31.71 -6.64 6.21
N GLU A 437 -32.08 -5.35 6.08
CA GLU A 437 -32.30 -4.71 4.78
C GLU A 437 -30.99 -4.48 4.00
N LEU A 438 -29.82 -4.67 4.63
CA LEU A 438 -28.51 -4.53 4.00
C LEU A 438 -28.05 -5.77 3.22
N TRP A 439 -28.81 -6.88 3.24
CA TRP A 439 -28.49 -8.11 2.52
C TRP A 439 -28.11 -7.90 1.03
N PRO A 440 -28.89 -7.18 0.21
CA PRO A 440 -28.52 -6.94 -1.20
C PRO A 440 -27.23 -6.13 -1.36
N ASN A 441 -26.96 -5.18 -0.47
CA ASN A 441 -25.75 -4.36 -0.50
C ASN A 441 -24.51 -5.21 -0.15
N ILE A 442 -24.62 -6.09 0.84
CA ILE A 442 -23.53 -6.99 1.22
C ILE A 442 -23.19 -7.95 0.07
N LEU A 443 -24.18 -8.49 -0.63
CA LEU A 443 -23.94 -9.34 -1.80
C LEU A 443 -23.21 -8.57 -2.92
N ARG A 444 -23.59 -7.30 -3.17
CA ARG A 444 -22.89 -6.44 -4.14
C ARG A 444 -21.45 -6.17 -3.70
N VAL A 445 -21.21 -5.90 -2.43
CA VAL A 445 -19.85 -5.71 -1.87
C VAL A 445 -19.00 -6.96 -2.06
N CYS A 446 -19.54 -8.15 -1.75
CA CYS A 446 -18.85 -9.42 -1.99
C CYS A 446 -18.48 -9.61 -3.47
N TYR A 447 -19.37 -9.22 -4.40
CA TYR A 447 -19.11 -9.30 -5.83
C TYR A 447 -17.98 -8.34 -6.27
N VAL A 448 -18.00 -7.09 -5.81
CA VAL A 448 -16.93 -6.12 -6.06
C VAL A 448 -15.60 -6.63 -5.48
N ILE A 449 -15.58 -7.14 -4.26
CA ILE A 449 -14.37 -7.71 -3.64
C ILE A 449 -13.85 -8.90 -4.46
N GLY A 450 -14.73 -9.80 -4.90
CA GLY A 450 -14.34 -10.91 -5.78
C GLY A 450 -13.65 -10.44 -7.06
N MET A 451 -14.22 -9.43 -7.72
CA MET A 451 -13.65 -8.84 -8.94
C MET A 451 -12.32 -8.13 -8.70
N THR A 452 -12.18 -7.40 -7.59
CA THR A 452 -10.92 -6.76 -7.23
C THR A 452 -9.81 -7.76 -6.94
N ILE A 453 -10.11 -8.88 -6.27
CA ILE A 453 -9.13 -9.96 -6.07
C ILE A 453 -8.67 -10.52 -7.42
N MET A 454 -9.61 -10.77 -8.34
CA MET A 454 -9.27 -11.25 -9.70
C MET A 454 -8.37 -10.23 -10.43
N PHE A 455 -8.70 -8.95 -10.35
CA PHE A 455 -7.91 -7.88 -10.97
C PHE A 455 -6.50 -7.78 -10.40
N VAL A 456 -6.35 -7.75 -9.08
CA VAL A 456 -5.03 -7.65 -8.45
C VAL A 456 -4.18 -8.89 -8.68
N ALA A 457 -4.80 -10.08 -8.71
CA ALA A 457 -4.12 -11.32 -9.05
C ALA A 457 -3.64 -11.34 -10.51
N THR A 458 -4.50 -10.92 -11.45
CA THR A 458 -4.17 -10.88 -12.89
C THR A 458 -3.15 -9.79 -13.23
N ALA A 459 -3.26 -8.60 -12.65
CA ALA A 459 -2.27 -7.54 -12.78
C ALA A 459 -0.89 -8.01 -12.26
N GLY A 460 -0.90 -8.73 -11.13
CA GLY A 460 0.25 -9.43 -10.57
C GLY A 460 0.94 -10.36 -11.56
N THR A 461 0.19 -11.35 -12.07
CA THR A 461 0.73 -12.34 -13.01
C THR A 461 1.15 -11.72 -14.34
N PHE A 462 0.44 -10.67 -14.79
CA PHE A 462 0.76 -9.91 -15.99
C PHE A 462 2.17 -9.30 -15.90
N PHE A 463 2.42 -8.41 -14.94
CA PHE A 463 3.75 -7.80 -14.81
C PHE A 463 4.84 -8.82 -14.45
N SER A 464 4.47 -9.88 -13.72
CA SER A 464 5.39 -11.01 -13.46
C SER A 464 5.83 -11.76 -14.72
N SER A 465 5.05 -11.72 -15.80
CA SER A 465 5.41 -12.34 -17.07
C SER A 465 6.33 -11.46 -17.93
N PHE A 466 6.26 -10.13 -17.78
CA PHE A 466 7.06 -9.19 -18.56
C PHE A 466 8.46 -9.01 -17.98
N PHE A 467 8.55 -8.84 -16.67
CA PHE A 467 9.83 -8.57 -16.03
C PHE A 467 10.58 -9.86 -15.69
N SER A 468 11.90 -9.78 -15.60
CA SER A 468 12.73 -10.88 -15.10
C SER A 468 12.96 -10.79 -13.59
N ARG A 469 12.89 -9.57 -13.03
CA ARG A 469 13.11 -9.31 -11.60
C ARG A 469 11.79 -9.16 -10.84
N THR A 470 11.71 -9.77 -9.66
CA THR A 470 10.55 -9.72 -8.75
C THR A 470 10.33 -8.31 -8.21
N SER A 471 11.40 -7.59 -7.82
CA SER A 471 11.33 -6.21 -7.33
C SER A 471 10.67 -5.26 -8.33
N THR A 472 11.03 -5.37 -9.61
CA THR A 472 10.45 -4.56 -10.68
C THR A 472 8.99 -4.93 -10.94
N ALA A 473 8.66 -6.22 -10.94
CA ALA A 473 7.28 -6.66 -11.13
C ALA A 473 6.38 -6.19 -9.97
N THR A 474 6.84 -6.35 -8.72
CA THR A 474 6.11 -5.85 -7.53
C THR A 474 5.88 -4.35 -7.59
N ALA A 475 6.90 -3.57 -7.95
CA ALA A 475 6.76 -2.11 -8.03
C ALA A 475 5.72 -1.69 -9.06
N TRP A 476 5.74 -2.27 -10.27
CA TRP A 476 4.73 -1.97 -11.30
C TRP A 476 3.33 -2.42 -10.92
N THR A 477 3.19 -3.58 -10.27
CA THR A 477 1.88 -4.04 -9.78
C THR A 477 1.32 -3.15 -8.70
N TYR A 478 2.15 -2.71 -7.74
CA TYR A 478 1.75 -1.74 -6.72
C TYR A 478 1.42 -0.39 -7.36
N ALA A 479 2.24 0.10 -8.28
CA ALA A 479 1.98 1.35 -8.99
C ALA A 479 0.63 1.33 -9.71
N LEU A 480 0.31 0.26 -10.45
CA LEU A 480 -0.98 0.14 -11.13
C LEU A 480 -2.14 0.03 -10.13
N VAL A 481 -2.07 -0.88 -9.17
CA VAL A 481 -3.18 -1.18 -8.27
C VAL A 481 -3.45 -0.02 -7.31
N VAL A 482 -2.41 0.57 -6.73
CA VAL A 482 -2.52 1.70 -5.79
C VAL A 482 -2.93 2.98 -6.51
N SER A 483 -2.41 3.27 -7.71
CA SER A 483 -2.85 4.45 -8.46
C SER A 483 -4.34 4.38 -8.81
N LEU A 484 -4.82 3.22 -9.26
CA LEU A 484 -6.24 3.04 -9.59
C LEU A 484 -7.18 3.11 -8.38
N SER A 485 -6.70 2.86 -7.16
CA SER A 485 -7.51 2.89 -5.94
C SER A 485 -7.36 4.18 -5.12
N MET A 486 -6.15 4.70 -4.96
CA MET A 486 -5.83 5.78 -4.02
C MET A 486 -5.76 7.14 -4.69
N LEU A 487 -5.11 7.23 -5.86
CA LEU A 487 -5.04 8.50 -6.61
C LEU A 487 -6.43 8.93 -7.09
N THR A 488 -7.27 7.95 -7.42
CA THR A 488 -8.64 8.15 -7.88
C THR A 488 -9.61 8.50 -6.74
N LEU A 489 -9.28 8.24 -5.46
CA LEU A 489 -10.06 8.72 -4.31
C LEU A 489 -9.89 10.23 -4.07
N LEU A 490 -8.78 10.79 -4.55
CA LEU A 490 -8.52 12.23 -4.44
C LEU A 490 -9.57 13.05 -5.21
N VAL A 491 -10.12 12.49 -6.28
CA VAL A 491 -11.23 13.08 -7.06
C VAL A 491 -12.53 13.15 -6.24
N LEU A 492 -12.74 12.22 -5.29
CA LEU A 492 -13.89 12.25 -4.37
C LEU A 492 -13.80 13.41 -3.36
N LEU A 493 -12.58 13.81 -3.00
CA LEU A 493 -12.38 14.96 -2.09
C LEU A 493 -12.68 16.31 -2.76
N ALA A 494 -12.86 16.31 -4.09
CA ALA A 494 -12.96 17.49 -4.93
C ALA A 494 -14.08 17.37 -5.98
N GLU A 495 -15.20 16.75 -5.61
CA GLU A 495 -16.33 16.52 -6.52
C GLU A 495 -16.84 17.79 -7.22
N ASP A 496 -16.75 18.96 -6.57
CA ASP A 496 -17.25 20.22 -7.15
C ASP A 496 -16.28 20.87 -8.16
N LEU A 497 -15.01 20.44 -8.20
CA LEU A 497 -13.97 21.04 -9.05
C LEU A 497 -13.83 20.36 -10.41
N PHE A 498 -14.28 19.11 -10.53
CA PHE A 498 -14.13 18.33 -11.74
C PHE A 498 -15.43 18.26 -12.52
N SER A 499 -15.32 18.24 -13.86
CA SER A 499 -16.49 18.00 -14.70
C SER A 499 -17.13 16.65 -14.35
N ARG A 500 -18.47 16.60 -14.32
CA ARG A 500 -19.23 15.39 -13.97
C ARG A 500 -18.80 14.16 -14.80
N ARG A 501 -18.51 14.35 -16.09
CA ARG A 501 -18.04 13.28 -16.99
C ARG A 501 -16.67 12.73 -16.58
N PHE A 502 -15.76 13.59 -16.11
CA PHE A 502 -14.44 13.16 -15.64
C PHE A 502 -14.56 12.35 -14.35
N ILE A 503 -15.41 12.80 -13.41
CA ILE A 503 -15.68 12.08 -12.16
C ILE A 503 -16.26 10.69 -12.44
N GLU A 504 -17.27 10.61 -13.32
CA GLU A 504 -17.88 9.35 -13.74
C GLU A 504 -16.81 8.41 -14.36
N ALA A 505 -15.94 8.92 -15.25
CA ALA A 505 -14.87 8.14 -15.86
C ALA A 505 -13.85 7.59 -14.83
N VAL A 506 -13.48 8.39 -13.83
CA VAL A 506 -12.55 7.97 -12.77
C VAL A 506 -13.21 6.95 -11.83
N PHE A 507 -14.47 7.17 -11.46
CA PHE A 507 -15.21 6.29 -10.57
C PHE A 507 -15.51 4.93 -11.21
N LEU A 508 -15.65 4.87 -12.53
CA LEU A 508 -15.77 3.62 -13.29
C LEU A 508 -14.56 2.68 -13.11
N VAL A 509 -13.37 3.19 -12.82
CA VAL A 509 -12.16 2.36 -12.67
C VAL A 509 -11.82 2.12 -11.20
N ASN A 510 -12.26 2.99 -10.29
CA ASN A 510 -11.88 2.92 -8.88
C ASN A 510 -12.62 1.79 -8.11
N PRO A 511 -11.90 0.76 -7.63
CA PRO A 511 -12.52 -0.35 -6.90
C PRO A 511 -13.05 0.04 -5.51
N VAL A 512 -12.47 1.07 -4.87
CA VAL A 512 -12.90 1.53 -3.53
C VAL A 512 -14.24 2.25 -3.65
N VAL A 513 -14.37 3.14 -4.63
CA VAL A 513 -15.62 3.86 -4.92
C VAL A 513 -16.72 2.88 -5.31
N ALA A 514 -16.40 1.86 -6.13
CA ALA A 514 -17.36 0.81 -6.47
C ALA A 514 -17.83 0.02 -5.22
N ALA A 515 -16.97 -0.20 -4.23
CA ALA A 515 -17.36 -0.83 -2.97
C ALA A 515 -18.19 0.10 -2.07
N MET A 516 -17.94 1.40 -2.08
CA MET A 516 -18.77 2.40 -1.40
C MET A 516 -20.16 2.53 -2.04
N ASP A 517 -20.25 2.48 -3.37
CA ASP A 517 -21.52 2.42 -4.11
C ASP A 517 -22.28 1.13 -3.78
N ALA A 518 -21.57 -0.02 -3.81
CA ALA A 518 -22.13 -1.32 -3.47
C ALA A 518 -22.70 -1.39 -2.04
N ALA A 519 -22.05 -0.72 -1.09
CA ALA A 519 -22.46 -0.65 0.30
C ALA A 519 -23.59 0.35 0.57
N GLY A 520 -24.00 1.13 -0.43
CA GLY A 520 -25.16 2.02 -0.34
C GLY A 520 -24.85 3.45 0.12
N SER A 521 -23.63 3.97 -0.12
CA SER A 521 -23.33 5.38 0.18
C SER A 521 -24.13 6.35 -0.70
N GLY A 522 -24.93 7.22 -0.09
CA GLY A 522 -25.73 8.22 -0.82
C GLY A 522 -24.90 9.28 -1.57
N ALA A 523 -23.64 9.49 -1.18
CA ALA A 523 -22.71 10.40 -1.86
C ALA A 523 -22.32 9.89 -3.27
N VAL A 524 -22.04 8.60 -3.38
CA VAL A 524 -21.51 7.99 -4.61
C VAL A 524 -22.62 7.46 -5.53
N GLN A 525 -23.78 7.09 -4.98
CA GLN A 525 -24.91 6.57 -5.75
C GLN A 525 -25.39 7.52 -6.87
N LYS A 526 -25.13 8.82 -6.76
CA LYS A 526 -25.43 9.83 -7.78
C LYS A 526 -24.75 9.55 -9.14
N TYR A 527 -23.69 8.75 -9.16
CA TYR A 527 -22.88 8.44 -10.33
C TYR A 527 -23.06 7.00 -10.86
N ALA A 528 -24.03 6.24 -10.32
CA ALA A 528 -24.52 4.92 -10.77
C ALA A 528 -23.51 4.08 -11.59
N SER A 529 -22.43 3.63 -10.94
CA SER A 529 -21.22 3.15 -11.63
C SER A 529 -20.95 1.64 -11.50
N LEU A 530 -21.63 0.95 -10.58
CA LEU A 530 -21.30 -0.44 -10.22
C LEU A 530 -21.27 -1.43 -11.40
N ASN A 531 -22.35 -1.54 -12.18
CA ASN A 531 -22.41 -2.51 -13.28
C ASN A 531 -21.39 -2.23 -14.38
N SER A 532 -21.13 -0.95 -14.65
CA SER A 532 -20.16 -0.52 -15.66
C SER A 532 -18.73 -0.77 -15.19
N HIS A 533 -18.42 -0.50 -13.92
CA HIS A 533 -17.15 -0.83 -13.29
C HIS A 533 -16.84 -2.33 -13.41
N LEU A 534 -17.81 -3.18 -13.09
CA LEU A 534 -17.64 -4.64 -13.13
C LEU A 534 -17.35 -5.15 -14.55
N LYS A 535 -17.98 -4.57 -15.58
CA LYS A 535 -17.69 -4.90 -16.98
C LYS A 535 -16.29 -4.46 -17.40
N ILE A 536 -15.89 -3.23 -17.07
CA ILE A 536 -14.57 -2.68 -17.44
C ILE A 536 -13.46 -3.48 -16.75
N MET A 537 -13.58 -3.71 -15.44
CA MET A 537 -12.61 -4.49 -14.68
C MET A 537 -12.59 -5.96 -15.12
N GLY A 538 -13.75 -6.53 -15.47
CA GLY A 538 -13.84 -7.87 -16.06
C GLY A 538 -13.11 -7.97 -17.40
N LEU A 539 -13.28 -6.98 -18.27
CA LEU A 539 -12.56 -6.93 -19.55
C LEU A 539 -11.06 -6.72 -19.35
N ALA A 540 -10.66 -5.86 -18.42
CA ALA A 540 -9.25 -5.64 -18.07
C ALA A 540 -8.60 -6.92 -17.50
N THR A 541 -9.27 -7.63 -16.58
CA THR A 541 -8.78 -8.90 -16.04
C THR A 541 -8.59 -9.97 -17.13
N ALA A 542 -9.59 -10.12 -18.01
CA ALA A 542 -9.55 -11.11 -19.09
C ALA A 542 -8.42 -10.82 -20.09
N THR A 543 -8.29 -9.56 -20.53
CA THR A 543 -7.24 -9.13 -21.46
C THR A 543 -5.84 -9.31 -20.84
N MET A 544 -5.62 -8.85 -19.61
CA MET A 544 -4.34 -9.05 -18.92
C MET A 544 -3.99 -10.52 -18.74
N PHE A 545 -4.97 -11.37 -18.42
CA PHE A 545 -4.75 -12.80 -18.28
C PHE A 545 -4.35 -13.45 -19.62
N VAL A 546 -5.07 -13.17 -20.71
CA VAL A 546 -4.74 -13.69 -22.05
C VAL A 546 -3.34 -13.27 -22.48
N VAL A 547 -2.97 -12.00 -22.28
CA VAL A 547 -1.62 -11.50 -22.61
C VAL A 547 -0.56 -12.20 -21.77
N SER A 548 -0.83 -12.45 -20.47
CA SER A 548 0.12 -13.19 -19.62
C SER A 548 0.36 -14.63 -20.10
N VAL A 549 -0.68 -15.30 -20.59
CA VAL A 549 -0.58 -16.66 -21.19
C VAL A 549 0.23 -16.62 -22.47
N ALA A 550 -0.06 -15.66 -23.36
CA ALA A 550 0.68 -15.48 -24.61
C ALA A 550 2.17 -15.19 -24.35
N ARG A 551 2.47 -14.35 -23.34
CA ARG A 551 3.85 -14.03 -22.98
C ARG A 551 4.60 -15.23 -22.40
N VAL A 552 3.96 -16.02 -21.54
CA VAL A 552 4.54 -17.27 -21.02
C VAL A 552 4.79 -18.30 -22.12
N PHE A 553 3.90 -18.36 -23.11
CA PHE A 553 4.13 -19.18 -24.29
C PHE A 553 5.37 -18.77 -25.08
N GLN A 554 5.58 -17.46 -25.30
CA GLN A 554 6.82 -16.94 -25.92
C GLN A 554 8.07 -17.28 -25.09
N LEU A 555 8.01 -17.08 -23.76
CA LEU A 555 9.12 -17.39 -22.86
C LEU A 555 9.53 -18.87 -22.84
N ARG A 556 8.61 -19.78 -23.19
CA ARG A 556 8.94 -21.21 -23.32
C ARG A 556 9.72 -21.50 -24.61
N ARG A 557 9.44 -20.75 -25.68
CA ARG A 557 10.02 -20.93 -27.02
C ARG A 557 11.36 -20.24 -27.25
N ALA A 558 11.67 -19.17 -26.50
CA ALA A 558 12.96 -18.47 -26.61
C ALA A 558 14.12 -19.38 -26.18
N SER A 559 14.73 -20.06 -27.15
CA SER A 559 16.02 -20.77 -27.05
C SER A 559 17.17 -19.80 -27.26
#